data_AF-A0A9J5X748-F1
#
_entry.id   AF-A0A9J5X748-F1
#
_cell.length_a   1.000
_cell.length_b   1.000
_cell.length_c   1.000
_cell.angle_alpha   90.00
_cell.angle_beta   90.00
_cell.angle_gamma   90.00
#
_symmetry.space_group_name_H-M   'P 1'
#
loop_
_entity.id
_entity.type
_entity.pdbx_description
1 polymer ?
#
loop_
_entity_poly.entity_id
_entity_poly.type
_entity_poly.pdbx_seq_one_letter_code
_entity_poly.pdbx_strand_id
1 'polypeptide(L)'
;MEQLLISMKKTIDYNVCIKGREIISDLSEEVGIATMIYAMLDDIDNSNEDVRNMTARIFSIVASTLGIPAMLPFLEEICYMKSWESRHNGVLIVNHITLLISSASLLPYVNSLMEIIEPRLKDDNLELRYLTGFTMYGLGKAVALWN
;
A
#
# COMPACT_ATOMS: atom_id res chain seq x y z
N MET A 1 23.79 -23.62 15.12
CA MET A 1 24.59 -22.61 14.39
C MET A 1 23.81 -22.03 13.21
N GLU A 2 23.31 -22.85 12.30
CA GLU A 2 22.57 -22.39 11.11
C GLU A 2 21.24 -21.67 11.42
N GLN A 3 20.43 -22.19 12.36
CA GLN A 3 19.20 -21.52 12.82
C GLN A 3 19.47 -20.17 13.52
N LEU A 4 20.59 -20.04 14.21
CA LEU A 4 21.03 -18.78 14.84
C LEU A 4 21.42 -17.75 13.77
N LEU A 5 22.16 -18.17 12.75
CA LEU A 5 22.52 -17.31 11.61
C LEU A 5 21.28 -16.83 10.82
N ILE A 6 20.30 -17.71 10.61
CA ILE A 6 19.03 -17.34 9.96
C ILE A 6 18.24 -16.34 10.81
N SER A 7 18.18 -16.56 12.12
CA SER A 7 17.49 -15.65 13.05
C SER A 7 18.18 -14.28 13.14
N MET A 8 19.51 -14.27 13.20
CA MET A 8 20.30 -13.04 13.20
C MET A 8 20.16 -12.28 11.88
N LYS A 9 20.19 -12.98 10.73
CA LYS A 9 19.97 -12.36 9.42
C LYS A 9 18.57 -11.75 9.33
N LYS A 10 17.52 -12.47 9.76
CA LYS A 10 16.15 -11.92 9.84
C LYS A 10 16.05 -10.70 10.75
N THR A 11 16.78 -10.67 11.86
CA THR A 11 16.78 -9.53 12.81
C THR A 11 17.50 -8.32 12.21
N ILE A 12 18.63 -8.52 11.55
CA ILE A 12 19.37 -7.47 10.85
C ILE A 12 18.52 -6.91 9.70
N ASP A 13 17.92 -7.79 8.90
CA ASP A 13 17.03 -7.41 7.80
C ASP A 13 15.80 -6.65 8.32
N TYR A 14 15.26 -7.02 9.49
CA TYR A 14 14.14 -6.31 10.14
C TYR A 14 14.52 -4.90 10.62
N ASN A 15 15.68 -4.74 11.26
CA ASN A 15 16.16 -3.45 11.73
C ASN A 15 16.45 -2.48 10.58
N VAL A 16 17.03 -2.99 9.48
CA VAL A 16 17.22 -2.19 8.26
C VAL A 16 15.87 -1.73 7.69
N CYS A 17 14.87 -2.62 7.66
CA CYS A 17 13.53 -2.24 7.20
C CYS A 17 12.85 -1.20 8.10
N ILE A 18 13.03 -1.27 9.43
CA ILE A 18 12.51 -0.23 10.34
C ILE A 18 13.16 1.11 10.01
N LYS A 19 14.50 1.15 9.94
CA LYS A 19 15.22 2.40 9.67
C LYS A 19 14.86 2.99 8.31
N GLY A 20 14.68 2.15 7.30
CA GLY A 20 14.20 2.58 5.98
C GLY A 20 12.81 3.22 6.03
N ARG A 21 11.89 2.66 6.83
CA ARG A 21 10.56 3.27 7.05
C ARG A 21 10.66 4.62 7.73
N GLU A 22 11.46 4.72 8.80
CA GLU A 22 11.68 6.00 9.50
C GLU A 22 12.16 7.09 8.55
N ILE A 23 13.15 6.79 7.69
CA ILE A 23 13.66 7.77 6.72
C ILE A 23 12.57 8.23 5.74
N ILE A 24 11.74 7.31 5.25
CA ILE A 24 10.63 7.64 4.34
C ILE A 24 9.57 8.47 5.07
N SER A 25 9.26 8.14 6.33
CA SER A 25 8.33 8.89 7.18
C SER A 25 8.84 10.32 7.40
N ASP A 26 10.07 10.48 7.89
CA ASP A 26 10.68 11.79 8.14
C ASP A 26 10.69 12.65 6.86
N LEU A 27 11.08 12.05 5.72
CA LEU A 27 11.04 12.74 4.43
C LEU A 27 9.62 13.17 4.05
N SER A 28 8.62 12.32 4.27
CA SER A 28 7.22 12.59 3.92
C SER A 28 6.65 13.76 4.73
N GLU A 29 7.00 13.87 6.01
CA GLU A 29 6.58 14.99 6.87
C GLU A 29 7.16 16.32 6.39
N GLU A 30 8.40 16.32 5.91
CA GLU A 30 9.09 17.53 5.44
C GLU A 30 8.61 17.99 4.05
N VAL A 31 8.43 17.07 3.10
CA VAL A 31 8.13 17.44 1.70
C VAL A 31 6.64 17.44 1.37
N GLY A 32 5.84 16.76 2.19
CA GLY A 32 4.40 16.62 2.01
C GLY A 32 3.99 15.67 0.87
N ILE A 33 2.70 15.34 0.87
CA ILE A 33 2.11 14.31 0.00
C ILE A 33 2.25 14.60 -1.49
N ALA A 34 2.07 15.86 -1.91
CA ALA A 34 2.11 16.23 -3.33
C ALA A 34 3.49 15.95 -3.94
N THR A 35 4.55 16.29 -3.20
CA THR A 35 5.94 16.05 -3.63
C THR A 35 6.24 14.55 -3.66
N MET A 36 5.78 13.79 -2.67
CA MET A 36 5.94 12.32 -2.65
C MET A 36 5.24 11.65 -3.84
N ILE A 37 4.01 12.06 -4.16
CA ILE A 37 3.26 11.55 -5.32
C ILE A 37 4.01 11.88 -6.61
N TYR A 38 4.41 13.14 -6.79
CA TYR A 38 5.10 13.58 -8.00
C TYR A 38 6.41 12.83 -8.24
N ALA A 39 7.17 12.57 -7.17
CA ALA A 39 8.46 11.88 -7.25
C ALA A 39 8.36 10.40 -7.70
N MET A 40 7.20 9.77 -7.56
CA MET A 40 6.99 8.35 -7.89
C MET A 40 6.00 8.14 -9.04
N LEU A 41 5.54 9.22 -9.69
CA LEU A 41 4.45 9.16 -10.66
C LEU A 41 4.76 8.20 -11.83
N ASP A 42 5.99 8.25 -12.35
CA ASP A 42 6.47 7.40 -13.45
C ASP A 42 6.61 5.92 -13.06
N ASP A 43 6.63 5.61 -11.76
CA ASP A 43 6.75 4.22 -11.27
C ASP A 43 5.39 3.55 -11.07
N ILE A 44 4.28 4.30 -11.15
CA ILE A 44 2.94 3.79 -10.84
C ILE A 44 2.45 2.78 -11.87
N ASP A 45 2.71 3.03 -13.15
CA ASP A 45 2.30 2.19 -14.28
C ASP A 45 3.47 1.44 -14.90
N ASN A 46 4.60 1.37 -14.18
CA ASN A 46 5.82 0.71 -14.64
C ASN A 46 5.53 -0.75 -15.01
N SER A 47 6.03 -1.23 -16.14
CA SER A 47 5.84 -2.62 -16.58
C SER A 47 6.43 -3.65 -15.61
N ASN A 48 7.45 -3.29 -14.83
CA ASN A 48 8.08 -4.16 -13.85
C ASN A 48 7.27 -4.19 -12.54
N GLU A 49 6.75 -5.35 -12.19
CA GLU A 49 5.96 -5.56 -10.98
C GLU A 49 6.75 -5.26 -9.70
N ASP A 50 8.04 -5.57 -9.65
CA ASP A 50 8.86 -5.30 -8.46
C ASP A 50 8.96 -3.80 -8.16
N VAL A 51 9.03 -2.98 -9.21
CA VAL A 51 9.02 -1.51 -9.09
C VAL A 51 7.67 -1.05 -8.54
N ARG A 52 6.56 -1.52 -9.13
CA ARG A 52 5.21 -1.19 -8.64
C ARG A 52 5.02 -1.61 -7.18
N ASN A 53 5.43 -2.83 -6.82
CA ASN A 53 5.37 -3.33 -5.45
C ASN A 53 6.18 -2.46 -4.47
N MET A 54 7.39 -2.03 -4.86
CA MET A 54 8.19 -1.13 -4.04
C MET A 54 7.51 0.24 -3.88
N THR A 55 7.02 0.82 -4.98
CA THR A 55 6.29 2.08 -5.00
C THR A 55 5.04 2.02 -4.10
N ALA A 56 4.26 0.94 -4.18
CA ALA A 56 3.10 0.74 -3.33
C ALA A 56 3.44 0.66 -1.84
N ARG A 57 4.56 0.03 -1.49
CA ARG A 57 5.08 -0.01 -0.11
C ARG A 57 5.52 1.36 0.38
N ILE A 58 6.13 2.19 -0.49
CA ILE A 58 6.49 3.56 -0.12
C ILE A 58 5.22 4.38 0.15
N PHE A 59 4.22 4.30 -0.73
CA PHE A 59 2.94 4.99 -0.54
C PHE A 59 2.18 4.55 0.72
N SER A 60 2.27 3.28 1.14
CA SER A 60 1.64 2.88 2.41
C SER A 60 2.32 3.51 3.62
N ILE A 61 3.65 3.70 3.57
CA ILE A 61 4.39 4.44 4.60
C ILE A 61 3.95 5.91 4.60
N VAL A 62 3.88 6.55 3.43
CA VAL A 62 3.37 7.93 3.27
C VAL A 62 1.97 8.05 3.86
N ALA A 63 1.06 7.12 3.56
CA ALA A 63 -0.30 7.09 4.10
C ALA A 63 -0.32 6.93 5.63
N SER A 64 0.58 6.11 6.19
CA SER A 64 0.69 5.92 7.64
C SER A 64 1.23 7.15 8.37
N THR A 65 2.06 7.95 7.70
CA THR A 65 2.69 9.16 8.25
C THR A 65 1.78 10.39 8.12
N LEU A 66 1.26 10.64 6.92
CA LEU A 66 0.48 11.84 6.59
C LEU A 66 -1.04 11.64 6.75
N GLY A 67 -1.47 10.39 6.96
CA GLY A 67 -2.86 9.99 7.13
C GLY A 67 -3.50 9.46 5.84
N ILE A 68 -4.33 8.43 6.00
CA ILE A 68 -5.12 7.82 4.92
C ILE A 68 -6.01 8.85 4.18
N PRO A 69 -6.70 9.81 4.85
CA PRO A 69 -7.54 10.79 4.16
C PRO A 69 -6.82 11.58 3.07
N ALA A 70 -5.55 11.94 3.31
CA ALA A 70 -4.76 12.69 2.34
C ALA A 70 -4.49 11.90 1.06
N MET A 71 -4.44 10.56 1.16
CA MET A 71 -4.18 9.65 0.04
C MET A 71 -5.43 9.29 -0.76
N LEU A 72 -6.65 9.47 -0.20
CA LEU A 72 -7.88 9.02 -0.85
C LEU A 72 -8.08 9.61 -2.27
N PRO A 73 -7.90 10.92 -2.52
CA PRO A 73 -8.07 11.47 -3.87
C PRO A 73 -7.11 10.85 -4.90
N PHE A 74 -5.87 10.60 -4.48
CA PHE A 74 -4.88 9.95 -5.33
C PHE A 74 -5.25 8.48 -5.61
N LEU A 75 -5.70 7.75 -4.59
CA LEU A 75 -6.16 6.36 -4.74
C LEU A 75 -7.38 6.25 -5.67
N GLU A 76 -8.33 7.18 -5.57
CA GLU A 76 -9.47 7.30 -6.47
C GLU A 76 -9.02 7.55 -7.92
N GLU A 77 -8.00 8.36 -8.15
CA GLU A 77 -7.52 8.62 -9.51
C GLU A 77 -6.83 7.39 -10.12
N ILE A 78 -5.85 6.82 -9.42
CA ILE A 78 -5.03 5.72 -9.95
C ILE A 78 -5.84 4.44 -10.19
N CYS A 79 -6.82 4.16 -9.33
CA CYS A 79 -7.66 2.96 -9.46
C CYS A 79 -8.55 3.02 -10.72
N TYR A 80 -8.72 4.18 -11.34
CA TYR A 80 -9.58 4.39 -12.51
C TYR A 80 -8.81 4.75 -13.80
N MET A 81 -7.48 4.77 -13.74
CA MET A 81 -6.63 4.99 -14.91
C MET A 81 -6.78 3.90 -15.98
N LYS A 82 -6.43 4.26 -17.22
CA LYS A 82 -6.58 3.40 -18.40
C LYS A 82 -5.66 2.17 -18.38
N SER A 83 -4.40 2.34 -17.95
CA SER A 83 -3.45 1.24 -17.81
C SER A 83 -3.89 0.30 -16.70
N TRP A 84 -3.83 -1.00 -16.94
CA TRP A 84 -4.14 -1.99 -15.91
C TRP A 84 -3.05 -2.01 -14.85
N GLU A 85 -1.79 -1.68 -15.20
CA GLU A 85 -0.66 -1.54 -14.29
C GLU A 85 -0.92 -0.44 -13.25
N SER A 86 -1.43 0.73 -13.65
CA SER A 86 -1.80 1.80 -12.71
C SER A 86 -2.91 1.34 -11.76
N ARG A 87 -3.96 0.69 -12.29
CA ARG A 87 -5.07 0.19 -11.46
C ARG A 87 -4.61 -0.88 -10.49
N HIS A 88 -3.76 -1.78 -10.96
CA HIS A 88 -3.12 -2.80 -10.14
C HIS A 88 -2.30 -2.18 -9.01
N ASN A 89 -1.50 -1.17 -9.33
CA ASN A 89 -0.72 -0.47 -8.31
C ASN A 89 -1.60 0.26 -7.29
N GLY A 90 -2.74 0.81 -7.73
CA GLY A 90 -3.74 1.38 -6.82
C GLY A 90 -4.24 0.38 -5.79
N VAL A 91 -4.62 -0.83 -6.23
CA VAL A 91 -5.03 -1.90 -5.31
C VAL A 91 -3.86 -2.38 -4.44
N LEU A 92 -2.63 -2.46 -4.98
CA LEU A 92 -1.43 -2.80 -4.19
C LEU A 92 -1.18 -1.80 -3.06
N ILE A 93 -1.36 -0.50 -3.30
CA ILE A 93 -1.20 0.53 -2.26
C ILE A 93 -2.21 0.27 -1.14
N VAL A 94 -3.49 0.05 -1.47
CA VAL A 94 -4.53 -0.26 -0.47
C VAL A 94 -4.19 -1.55 0.31
N ASN A 95 -3.67 -2.57 -0.37
CA ASN A 95 -3.21 -3.80 0.27
C ASN A 95 -2.07 -3.54 1.26
N HIS A 96 -1.05 -2.76 0.88
CA HIS A 96 0.05 -2.43 1.76
C HIS A 96 -0.35 -1.51 2.92
N ILE A 97 -1.31 -0.59 2.71
CA ILE A 97 -1.94 0.18 3.79
C ILE A 97 -2.60 -0.76 4.80
N THR A 98 -3.38 -1.73 4.31
CA THR A 98 -4.09 -2.71 5.12
C THR A 98 -3.13 -3.58 5.96
N LEU A 99 -1.96 -3.90 5.42
CA LEU A 99 -0.94 -4.70 6.12
C LEU A 99 -0.10 -3.89 7.11
N LEU A 100 0.14 -2.60 6.82
CA LEU A 100 1.04 -1.76 7.61
C LEU A 100 0.31 -1.08 8.79
N ILE A 101 -0.92 -0.61 8.56
CA ILE A 101 -1.66 0.20 9.54
C ILE A 101 -2.44 -0.71 10.48
N SER A 102 -2.46 -0.36 11.77
CA SER A 102 -3.23 -1.12 12.76
C SER A 102 -4.72 -1.12 12.43
N SER A 103 -5.42 -2.22 12.74
CA SER A 103 -6.87 -2.33 12.48
C SER A 103 -7.67 -1.16 13.09
N ALA A 104 -7.25 -0.67 14.27
CA ALA A 104 -7.89 0.45 14.95
C ALA A 104 -7.83 1.75 14.14
N SER A 105 -6.68 2.05 13.55
CA SER A 105 -6.44 3.26 12.77
C SER A 105 -7.03 3.17 11.36
N LEU A 106 -7.18 1.95 10.83
CA LEU A 106 -7.75 1.69 9.51
C LEU A 106 -9.28 1.77 9.49
N LEU A 107 -9.94 1.40 10.59
CA LEU A 107 -11.39 1.22 10.70
C LEU A 107 -12.23 2.38 10.13
N PRO A 108 -11.93 3.68 10.40
CA PRO A 108 -12.74 4.78 9.88
C PRO A 108 -12.76 4.88 8.35
N TYR A 109 -11.78 4.27 7.68
CA TYR A 109 -11.53 4.42 6.25
C TYR A 109 -11.84 3.15 5.45
N VAL A 110 -12.19 2.04 6.11
CA VAL A 110 -12.41 0.74 5.44
C VAL A 110 -13.46 0.84 4.35
N ASN A 111 -14.59 1.51 4.61
CA ASN A 111 -15.64 1.66 3.60
C ASN A 111 -15.15 2.44 2.37
N SER A 112 -14.48 3.58 2.58
CA SER A 112 -13.91 4.37 1.48
C SER A 112 -12.89 3.56 0.67
N LEU A 113 -12.00 2.82 1.34
CA LEU A 113 -11.01 1.98 0.67
C LEU A 113 -11.66 0.82 -0.09
N MET A 114 -12.70 0.20 0.46
CA MET A 114 -13.48 -0.84 -0.23
C MET A 114 -14.18 -0.27 -1.46
N GLU A 115 -14.86 0.87 -1.35
CA GLU A 115 -15.56 1.53 -2.45
C GLU A 115 -14.60 1.90 -3.60
N ILE A 116 -13.39 2.33 -3.29
CA ILE A 116 -12.36 2.65 -4.29
C ILE A 116 -11.96 1.41 -5.11
N ILE A 117 -11.76 0.26 -4.45
CA ILE A 117 -11.21 -0.94 -5.11
C ILE A 117 -12.27 -1.93 -5.61
N GLU A 118 -13.50 -1.91 -5.09
CA GLU A 118 -14.57 -2.86 -5.43
C GLU A 118 -14.79 -3.00 -6.96
N PRO A 119 -14.81 -1.92 -7.76
CA PRO A 119 -15.00 -2.04 -9.21
C PRO A 119 -13.92 -2.85 -9.92
N ARG A 120 -12.77 -3.10 -9.29
CA ARG A 120 -11.67 -3.91 -9.83
C ARG A 120 -11.91 -5.42 -9.70
N LEU A 121 -12.92 -5.86 -8.94
CA LEU A 121 -13.38 -7.26 -8.93
C LEU A 121 -13.91 -7.72 -10.30
N LYS A 122 -14.32 -6.77 -11.16
CA LYS A 122 -14.85 -7.03 -12.50
C LYS A 122 -13.88 -6.61 -13.61
N ASP A 123 -12.60 -6.37 -13.29
CA ASP A 123 -11.60 -6.01 -14.29
C ASP A 123 -11.38 -7.16 -15.31
N ASP A 124 -10.94 -6.81 -16.51
CA ASP A 124 -10.60 -7.77 -17.56
C ASP A 124 -9.36 -8.58 -17.18
N ASN A 125 -8.42 -7.97 -16.44
CA ASN A 125 -7.21 -8.62 -15.99
C ASN A 125 -7.48 -9.50 -14.75
N LEU A 126 -7.15 -10.79 -14.85
CA LEU A 126 -7.38 -11.77 -13.78
C LEU A 126 -6.53 -11.52 -12.52
N GLU A 127 -5.28 -11.07 -12.69
CA GLU A 127 -4.36 -10.77 -11.60
C GLU A 127 -4.90 -9.63 -10.73
N LEU A 128 -5.38 -8.56 -11.37
CA LEU A 128 -6.02 -7.44 -10.70
C LEU A 128 -7.28 -7.88 -9.93
N ARG A 129 -8.13 -8.72 -10.53
CA ARG A 129 -9.30 -9.28 -9.81
C ARG A 129 -8.90 -10.07 -8.57
N TYR A 130 -7.88 -10.92 -8.69
CA TYR A 130 -7.38 -11.73 -7.58
C TYR A 130 -6.84 -10.85 -6.45
N LEU A 131 -5.98 -9.89 -6.78
CA LEU A 131 -5.43 -8.94 -5.81
C LEU A 131 -6.54 -8.13 -5.11
N THR A 132 -7.56 -7.71 -5.85
CA THR A 132 -8.70 -6.97 -5.30
C THR A 132 -9.45 -7.82 -4.28
N GLY A 133 -9.76 -9.07 -4.61
CA GLY A 133 -10.42 -9.99 -3.68
C GLY A 133 -9.59 -10.26 -2.42
N PHE A 134 -8.28 -10.45 -2.59
CA PHE A 134 -7.35 -10.61 -1.47
C PHE A 134 -7.31 -9.37 -0.56
N THR A 135 -7.26 -8.18 -1.16
CA THR A 135 -7.21 -6.90 -0.45
C THR A 135 -8.51 -6.64 0.33
N MET A 136 -9.66 -6.88 -0.30
CA MET A 136 -10.97 -6.77 0.37
C MET A 136 -11.11 -7.76 1.53
N TYR A 137 -10.58 -8.98 1.40
CA TYR A 137 -10.50 -9.93 2.52
C TYR A 137 -9.66 -9.38 3.68
N GLY A 138 -8.50 -8.77 3.38
CA GLY A 138 -7.65 -8.11 4.39
C GLY A 138 -8.39 -6.98 5.12
N LEU A 139 -9.06 -6.10 4.36
CA LEU A 139 -9.88 -5.01 4.92
C LEU A 139 -11.02 -5.55 5.78
N GLY A 140 -11.71 -6.61 5.33
CA GLY A 140 -12.78 -7.27 6.11
C GLY A 140 -12.28 -7.88 7.42
N LYS A 141 -11.07 -8.44 7.44
CA LYS A 141 -10.44 -8.93 8.68
C LYS A 141 -10.16 -7.80 9.67
N ALA A 142 -9.76 -6.62 9.20
CA ALA A 142 -9.51 -5.48 10.08
C ALA A 142 -10.79 -5.07 10.85
N VAL A 143 -11.95 -5.15 10.20
CA VAL A 143 -13.26 -4.91 10.83
C VAL A 143 -13.63 -6.03 11.80
N ALA A 144 -13.46 -7.29 11.40
CA ALA A 144 -13.87 -8.44 12.20
C ALA A 144 -13.07 -8.59 13.51
N LEU A 145 -11.78 -8.23 13.51
CA LEU A 145 -10.89 -8.35 14.68
C LEU A 145 -11.11 -7.27 15.74
N TRP A 146 -11.95 -6.26 15.47
CA TRP A 146 -12.27 -5.20 16.43
C TRP A 146 -13.54 -5.45 17.25
N ASN A 147 -14.42 -6.34 16.78
CA ASN A 147 -15.65 -6.75 17.47
C ASN A 147 -15.40 -7.94 18.40
#